data_AF-A0A9E0N8Y4-F1
#
_entry.id   AF-A0A9E0N8Y4-F1
#
_cell.length_a   1.000
_cell.length_b   1.000
_cell.length_c   1.000
_cell.angle_alpha   90.00
_cell.angle_beta   90.00
_cell.angle_gamma   90.00
#
_symmetry.space_group_name_H-M   'P 1'
#
loop_
_entity.id
_entity.type
_entity.pdbx_description
1 polymer ?
#
loop_
_entity_poly.entity_id
_entity_poly.type
_entity_poly.pdbx_seq_one_letter_code
_entity_poly.pdbx_strand_id
1 'polypeptide(L)'
;MSMTSVLSRIPALKLSGLGWLTGLSLLLVACAAPPPPPPPRVEAPTNAVAFDAAIDFAVDDLLSQAQRLPDFKPPEKSLVESMLQKDKPVVRSKIVVDASLDSQTGQQTAGTRFLDSRLLQRAKAKFPQFEVLPIPVSAQSTKVLSDERYLLAATLSPLGQGGNDTQARYRINLSLTDLRSGFVLAQAGANATATGMDATPTAFFQDSPSLARDRIVEGQIRTSQAKTGAEADPIYLSSLTVSALISEGVRLYDAGQFEESLRVYEAAVARSDGKQLRVFNGLYLSNKQLNRNEAAEHAFGQIVALGLSTNSLAFKFLFKPASTDFLADPKISGPYEMWLRVLAKEIAGSSHCVTILGHSSKTGSEQVNERLSLAHATTMQRKLETAAPALTGRLQPLGMGFRENLIGTGTDDLRDALDRRVEFRVRSCS
;
A
#
# COMPACT_ATOMS: atom_id res chain seq x y z
N MET A 1 -62.98 52.60 -18.04
CA MET A 1 -64.05 51.98 -18.86
C MET A 1 -64.00 50.49 -18.53
N SER A 2 -64.81 50.02 -17.57
CA SER A 2 -66.18 49.49 -17.76
C SER A 2 -66.20 48.32 -18.73
N MET A 3 -66.82 47.16 -18.52
CA MET A 3 -67.81 46.58 -17.60
C MET A 3 -67.71 45.05 -17.90
N THR A 4 -68.06 44.05 -17.10
CA THR A 4 -69.38 43.59 -16.61
C THR A 4 -69.07 42.18 -16.06
N SER A 5 -69.14 41.91 -14.75
CA SER A 5 -70.29 41.39 -13.97
C SER A 5 -70.99 40.15 -14.54
N VAL A 6 -70.88 39.01 -13.86
CA VAL A 6 -72.02 38.13 -13.53
C VAL A 6 -71.80 37.52 -12.15
N LEU A 7 -72.69 37.87 -11.22
CA LEU A 7 -72.88 37.26 -9.90
C LEU A 7 -73.65 35.94 -10.02
N SER A 8 -73.35 34.98 -9.15
CA SER A 8 -74.38 34.06 -8.64
C SER A 8 -74.27 33.95 -7.13
N ARG A 9 -75.45 33.98 -6.50
CA ARG A 9 -75.71 34.19 -5.07
C ARG A 9 -75.73 32.85 -4.34
N ILE A 10 -75.18 32.81 -3.13
CA ILE A 10 -75.52 31.81 -2.11
C ILE A 10 -75.80 32.57 -0.80
N PRO A 11 -76.90 32.28 -0.09
CA PRO A 11 -77.45 33.16 0.94
C PRO A 11 -76.66 33.08 2.25
N ALA A 12 -76.67 34.23 2.93
CA ALA A 12 -76.17 34.41 4.27
C ALA A 12 -77.07 33.69 5.29
N LEU A 13 -76.45 32.91 6.18
CA LEU A 13 -77.01 32.55 7.46
C LEU A 13 -76.16 33.22 8.55
N LYS A 14 -76.70 34.27 9.17
CA LYS A 14 -76.22 34.81 10.45
C LYS A 14 -77.22 34.38 11.52
N LEU A 15 -76.73 33.82 12.62
CA LEU A 15 -77.16 34.06 14.01
C LEU A 15 -76.32 33.09 14.87
N SER A 16 -75.30 33.62 15.56
CA SER A 16 -75.33 33.92 17.00
C SER A 16 -75.06 32.69 17.86
N GLY A 17 -73.87 32.63 18.46
CA GLY A 17 -73.47 31.61 19.41
C GLY A 17 -72.18 32.02 20.08
N LEU A 18 -72.32 32.87 21.10
CA LEU A 18 -71.27 33.23 22.04
C LEU A 18 -70.90 31.96 22.82
N GLY A 19 -69.65 31.52 22.71
CA GLY A 19 -69.15 30.34 23.42
C GLY A 19 -67.64 30.33 23.42
N TRP A 20 -67.04 30.94 24.43
CA TRP A 20 -65.63 30.78 24.76
C TRP A 20 -65.34 29.29 25.01
N LEU A 21 -64.58 28.67 24.12
CA LEU A 21 -63.90 27.40 24.40
C LEU A 21 -62.43 27.59 24.06
N THR A 22 -61.69 28.00 25.08
CA THR A 22 -60.24 27.88 25.18
C THR A 22 -59.85 26.41 25.06
N GLY A 23 -59.61 25.96 23.84
CA GLY A 23 -59.05 24.64 23.53
C GLY A 23 -57.54 24.66 23.73
N LEU A 24 -57.12 24.12 24.87
CA LEU A 24 -55.76 23.88 25.32
C LEU A 24 -54.88 23.32 24.19
N SER A 25 -53.98 24.14 23.63
CA SER A 25 -52.90 23.67 22.78
C SER A 25 -51.88 22.96 23.68
N LEU A 26 -52.00 21.63 23.84
CA LEU A 26 -50.92 20.82 24.38
C LEU A 26 -49.75 20.88 23.41
N LEU A 27 -48.83 21.81 23.65
CA LEU A 27 -47.45 21.71 23.20
C LEU A 27 -46.85 20.50 23.92
N LEU A 28 -46.89 19.33 23.28
CA LEU A 28 -46.00 18.22 23.61
C LEU A 28 -44.58 18.68 23.26
N VAL A 29 -43.96 19.41 24.18
CA VAL A 29 -42.50 19.54 24.26
C VAL A 29 -42.01 18.17 24.70
N ALA A 30 -41.85 17.28 23.72
CA ALA A 30 -41.06 16.08 23.94
C ALA A 30 -39.65 16.57 24.25
N CYS A 31 -39.26 16.50 25.51
CA CYS A 31 -37.86 16.57 25.92
C CYS A 31 -37.17 15.36 25.27
N ALA A 32 -36.73 15.51 24.02
CA ALA A 32 -35.76 14.60 23.45
C ALA A 32 -34.50 14.75 24.30
N ALA A 33 -34.32 13.84 25.25
CA ALA A 33 -33.07 13.74 25.98
C ALA A 33 -31.94 13.71 24.94
N PRO A 34 -30.87 14.51 25.11
CA PRO A 34 -29.76 14.48 24.18
C PRO A 34 -29.30 13.02 24.05
N PRO A 35 -29.06 12.53 22.83
CA PRO A 35 -28.66 11.14 22.63
C PRO A 35 -27.45 10.85 23.52
N PRO A 36 -27.40 9.67 24.17
CA PRO A 36 -26.31 9.33 25.06
C PRO A 36 -24.98 9.52 24.32
N PRO A 37 -23.96 10.09 24.98
CA PRO A 37 -22.66 10.29 24.35
C PRO A 37 -22.14 8.95 23.82
N PRO A 38 -21.50 8.93 22.64
CA PRO A 38 -20.98 7.70 22.09
C PRO A 38 -20.00 7.06 23.09
N PRO A 39 -19.97 5.71 23.19
CA PRO A 39 -19.08 5.03 24.11
C PRO A 39 -17.64 5.47 23.86
N PRO A 40 -16.83 5.66 24.93
CA PRO A 40 -15.45 6.11 24.80
C PRO A 40 -14.66 5.16 23.92
N ARG A 41 -13.70 5.70 23.15
CA ARG A 41 -12.79 4.89 22.35
C ARG A 41 -11.98 3.99 23.30
N VAL A 42 -11.86 2.71 22.96
CA VAL A 42 -11.01 1.78 23.70
C VAL A 42 -9.55 2.19 23.46
N GLU A 43 -8.78 2.33 24.54
CA GLU A 43 -7.36 2.65 24.43
C GLU A 43 -6.58 1.47 23.86
N ALA A 44 -5.56 1.77 23.05
CA ALA A 44 -4.67 0.73 22.52
C ALA A 44 -3.92 0.03 23.66
N PRO A 45 -3.69 -1.29 23.57
CA PRO A 45 -2.83 -1.99 24.50
C PRO A 45 -1.48 -1.28 24.64
N THR A 46 -1.09 -0.98 25.88
CA THR A 46 0.20 -0.30 26.16
C THR A 46 1.38 -1.19 25.79
N ASN A 47 1.24 -2.50 26.02
CA ASN A 47 2.21 -3.51 25.66
C ASN A 47 1.87 -4.14 24.30
N ALA A 48 2.90 -4.63 23.61
CA ALA A 48 2.70 -5.43 22.41
C ALA A 48 1.96 -6.74 22.74
N VAL A 49 0.96 -7.07 21.94
CA VAL A 49 0.15 -8.30 22.09
C VAL A 49 0.41 -9.27 20.93
N ALA A 50 -0.17 -10.47 20.95
CA ALA A 50 -0.05 -11.41 19.83
C ALA A 50 -0.53 -10.78 18.50
N PHE A 51 0.07 -11.19 17.38
CA PHE A 51 -0.14 -10.53 16.08
C PHE A 51 -1.61 -10.50 15.65
N ASP A 52 -2.33 -11.60 15.79
CA ASP A 52 -3.76 -11.72 15.50
C ASP A 52 -4.62 -10.80 16.39
N ALA A 53 -4.33 -10.74 17.69
CA ALA A 53 -5.02 -9.87 18.64
C ALA A 53 -4.75 -8.38 18.35
N ALA A 54 -3.53 -8.03 17.93
CA ALA A 54 -3.19 -6.66 17.54
C ALA A 54 -3.94 -6.24 16.27
N ILE A 55 -4.05 -7.13 15.27
CA ILE A 55 -4.86 -6.90 14.07
C ILE A 55 -6.31 -6.67 14.45
N ASP A 56 -6.88 -7.58 15.24
CA ASP A 56 -8.28 -7.52 15.64
C ASP A 56 -8.60 -6.22 16.37
N PHE A 57 -7.76 -5.81 17.31
CA PHE A 57 -7.89 -4.54 18.00
C PHE A 57 -7.85 -3.36 17.01
N ALA A 58 -6.81 -3.28 16.18
CA ALA A 58 -6.59 -2.13 15.31
C ALA A 58 -7.70 -1.99 14.27
N VAL A 59 -8.18 -3.11 13.73
CA VAL A 59 -9.31 -3.14 12.81
C VAL A 59 -10.60 -2.74 13.53
N ASP A 60 -10.92 -3.34 14.68
CA ASP A 60 -12.17 -3.03 15.38
C ASP A 60 -12.24 -1.57 15.84
N ASP A 61 -11.11 -1.01 16.28
CA ASP A 61 -11.00 0.41 16.63
C ASP A 61 -11.21 1.32 15.42
N LEU A 62 -10.57 1.02 14.27
CA LEU A 62 -10.77 1.78 13.03
C LEU A 62 -12.23 1.77 12.59
N LEU A 63 -12.83 0.58 12.50
CA LEU A 63 -14.19 0.44 11.99
C LEU A 63 -15.21 1.06 12.98
N SER A 64 -14.94 1.01 14.29
CA SER A 64 -15.80 1.66 15.30
C SER A 64 -15.71 3.19 15.25
N GLN A 65 -14.55 3.76 14.92
CA GLN A 65 -14.43 5.19 14.63
C GLN A 65 -15.25 5.56 13.39
N ALA A 66 -15.12 4.79 12.31
CA ALA A 66 -15.85 5.01 11.07
C ALA A 66 -17.37 4.92 11.27
N GLN A 67 -17.89 3.99 12.07
CA GLN A 67 -19.32 3.89 12.40
C GLN A 67 -19.94 5.16 13.01
N ARG A 68 -19.14 6.06 13.59
CA ARG A 68 -19.62 7.33 14.15
C ARG A 68 -19.88 8.38 13.07
N LEU A 69 -19.34 8.20 11.87
CA LEU A 69 -19.51 9.09 10.74
C LEU A 69 -20.94 8.94 10.17
N PRO A 70 -21.59 10.04 9.73
CA PRO A 70 -22.97 10.01 9.25
C PRO A 70 -23.23 8.95 8.17
N ASP A 71 -22.31 8.79 7.22
CA ASP A 71 -22.44 7.85 6.10
C ASP A 71 -22.33 6.37 6.49
N PHE A 72 -21.72 6.10 7.64
CA PHE A 72 -21.47 4.75 8.13
C PHE A 72 -22.50 4.29 9.16
N LYS A 73 -23.44 5.18 9.54
CA LYS A 73 -24.59 4.77 10.32
C LYS A 73 -25.45 3.82 9.48
N PRO A 74 -26.02 2.76 10.08
CA PRO A 74 -26.99 1.93 9.37
C PRO A 74 -28.13 2.83 8.84
N PRO A 75 -28.61 2.63 7.61
CA PRO A 75 -29.75 3.39 7.12
C PRO A 75 -30.91 3.22 8.11
N GLU A 76 -31.43 4.34 8.60
CA GLU A 76 -32.63 4.32 9.43
C GLU A 76 -33.74 3.68 8.60
N LYS A 77 -34.23 2.51 9.02
CA LYS A 77 -35.37 1.88 8.34
C LYS A 77 -36.56 2.81 8.52
N SER A 78 -36.90 3.58 7.49
CA SER A 78 -38.15 4.32 7.48
C SER A 78 -39.31 3.32 7.58
N LEU A 79 -40.25 3.57 8.48
CA LEU A 79 -41.51 2.82 8.62
C LEU A 79 -42.27 2.70 7.28
N VAL A 80 -42.04 3.65 6.37
CA VAL A 80 -42.62 3.69 5.03
C VAL A 80 -41.85 2.78 4.05
N GLU A 81 -40.53 2.65 4.17
CA GLU A 81 -39.71 1.74 3.36
C GLU A 81 -39.92 0.27 3.75
N SER A 82 -40.07 -0.03 5.04
CA SER A 82 -40.42 -1.37 5.50
C SER A 82 -41.82 -1.81 5.06
N MET A 83 -42.74 -0.87 4.85
CA MET A 83 -44.09 -1.14 4.34
C MET A 83 -44.18 -1.23 2.81
N LEU A 84 -43.23 -0.67 2.06
CA LEU A 84 -43.35 -0.55 0.60
C LEU A 84 -42.72 -1.67 -0.22
N GLN A 85 -41.98 -2.63 0.38
CA GLN A 85 -41.32 -3.78 -0.32
C GLN A 85 -40.81 -3.44 -1.75
N LYS A 86 -40.26 -2.25 -1.94
CA LYS A 86 -39.68 -1.88 -3.23
C LYS A 86 -38.21 -2.21 -3.16
N ASP A 87 -37.85 -3.34 -3.77
CA ASP A 87 -36.49 -3.72 -4.10
C ASP A 87 -35.90 -2.71 -5.11
N LYS A 88 -35.67 -1.48 -4.67
CA LYS A 88 -34.72 -0.61 -5.36
C LYS A 88 -33.33 -1.18 -5.06
N PRO A 89 -32.50 -1.46 -6.08
CA PRO A 89 -31.12 -1.83 -5.84
C PRO A 89 -30.46 -0.70 -5.05
N VAL A 90 -30.14 -0.97 -3.79
CA VAL A 90 -29.40 -0.03 -2.95
C VAL A 90 -28.02 0.10 -3.60
N VAL A 91 -27.74 1.26 -4.21
CA VAL A 91 -26.39 1.58 -4.68
C VAL A 91 -25.52 1.71 -3.44
N ARG A 92 -24.82 0.63 -3.09
CA ARG A 92 -23.90 0.62 -1.95
C ARG A 92 -22.67 1.41 -2.34
N SER A 93 -22.31 2.42 -1.54
CA SER A 93 -20.98 3.02 -1.67
C SER A 93 -19.93 1.93 -1.49
N LYS A 94 -18.81 2.06 -2.19
CA LYS A 94 -17.71 1.09 -2.11
C LYS A 94 -16.67 1.52 -1.09
N ILE A 95 -16.17 0.55 -0.34
CA ILE A 95 -14.94 0.65 0.45
C ILE A 95 -13.92 -0.25 -0.22
N VAL A 96 -12.84 0.33 -0.73
CA VAL A 96 -11.74 -0.46 -1.28
C VAL A 96 -10.62 -0.63 -0.27
N VAL A 97 -10.01 -1.81 -0.31
CA VAL A 97 -8.85 -2.15 0.52
C VAL A 97 -7.64 -2.30 -0.39
N ASP A 98 -6.65 -1.42 -0.23
CA ASP A 98 -5.36 -1.61 -0.89
C ASP A 98 -4.55 -2.69 -0.16
N ALA A 99 -3.65 -3.34 -0.89
CA ALA A 99 -2.82 -4.37 -0.32
C ALA A 99 -1.81 -3.81 0.69
N SER A 100 -1.73 -4.42 1.86
CA SER A 100 -0.84 -3.99 2.93
C SER A 100 0.62 -4.18 2.56
N LEU A 101 1.47 -3.24 2.97
CA LEU A 101 2.92 -3.32 2.76
C LEU A 101 3.68 -3.35 4.09
N ASP A 102 4.82 -4.04 4.09
CA ASP A 102 5.86 -3.80 5.09
C ASP A 102 6.43 -2.40 4.86
N SER A 103 6.36 -1.52 5.85
CA SER A 103 6.70 -0.11 5.67
C SER A 103 8.20 0.14 5.50
N GLN A 104 9.04 -0.83 5.84
CA GLN A 104 10.48 -0.67 5.76
C GLN A 104 11.02 -1.08 4.40
N THR A 105 10.42 -2.11 3.80
CA THR A 105 10.85 -2.68 2.51
C THR A 105 9.92 -2.31 1.35
N GLY A 106 8.66 -1.94 1.61
CA GLY A 106 7.65 -1.74 0.59
C GLY A 106 7.13 -3.03 -0.04
N GLN A 107 7.43 -4.19 0.56
CA GLN A 107 7.04 -5.50 0.05
C GLN A 107 5.75 -6.01 0.70
N GLN A 108 4.99 -6.83 -0.03
CA GLN A 108 4.05 -7.73 0.62
C GLN A 108 4.79 -8.95 1.17
N THR A 109 4.40 -9.35 2.36
CA THR A 109 4.80 -10.56 3.07
C THR A 109 3.58 -11.41 3.42
N ALA A 110 3.81 -12.65 3.86
CA ALA A 110 2.75 -13.52 4.37
C ALA A 110 1.93 -12.83 5.49
N GLY A 111 2.58 -12.13 6.42
CA GLY A 111 1.91 -11.40 7.49
C GLY A 111 1.09 -10.19 7.01
N THR A 112 1.55 -9.46 5.99
CA THR A 112 0.73 -8.38 5.39
C THR A 112 -0.51 -8.93 4.68
N ARG A 113 -0.41 -10.09 4.03
CA ARG A 113 -1.58 -10.77 3.44
C ARG A 113 -2.56 -11.26 4.49
N PHE A 114 -2.03 -11.74 5.62
CA PHE A 114 -2.87 -12.11 6.75
C PHE A 114 -3.65 -10.90 7.27
N LEU A 115 -2.99 -9.75 7.46
CA LEU A 115 -3.64 -8.48 7.80
C LEU A 115 -4.74 -8.11 6.79
N ASP A 116 -4.46 -8.15 5.48
CA ASP A 116 -5.45 -7.84 4.44
C ASP A 116 -6.70 -8.73 4.54
N SER A 117 -6.50 -10.04 4.74
CA SER A 117 -7.60 -11.01 4.85
C SER A 117 -8.51 -10.72 6.04
N ARG A 118 -7.91 -10.37 7.20
CA ARG A 118 -8.63 -10.05 8.44
C ARG A 118 -9.37 -8.72 8.32
N LEU A 119 -8.71 -7.70 7.76
CA LEU A 119 -9.32 -6.39 7.51
C LEU A 119 -10.54 -6.51 6.58
N LEU A 120 -10.40 -7.22 5.45
CA LEU A 120 -11.49 -7.46 4.52
C LEU A 120 -12.67 -8.20 5.17
N GLN A 121 -12.39 -9.29 5.90
CA GLN A 121 -13.43 -10.08 6.56
C GLN A 121 -14.21 -9.25 7.59
N ARG A 122 -13.51 -8.53 8.47
CA ARG A 122 -14.12 -7.72 9.52
C ARG A 122 -14.85 -6.51 8.96
N ALA A 123 -14.28 -5.81 7.98
CA ALA A 123 -14.94 -4.67 7.34
C ALA A 123 -16.25 -5.09 6.65
N LYS A 124 -16.26 -6.21 5.90
CA LYS A 124 -17.49 -6.77 5.31
C LYS A 124 -18.57 -7.06 6.35
N ALA A 125 -18.18 -7.68 7.48
CA ALA A 125 -19.12 -8.01 8.55
C ALA A 125 -19.68 -6.76 9.26
N LYS A 126 -18.83 -5.75 9.48
CA LYS A 126 -19.16 -4.53 10.23
C LYS A 126 -19.95 -3.51 9.40
N PHE A 127 -19.79 -3.55 8.07
CA PHE A 127 -20.35 -2.59 7.12
C PHE A 127 -21.18 -3.26 6.02
N PRO A 128 -22.27 -3.97 6.36
CA PRO A 128 -23.10 -4.68 5.37
C PRO A 128 -23.79 -3.75 4.36
N GLN A 129 -23.91 -2.46 4.68
CA GLN A 129 -24.45 -1.43 3.78
C GLN A 129 -23.46 -0.96 2.72
N PHE A 130 -22.18 -1.34 2.83
CA PHE A 130 -21.14 -1.05 1.85
C PHE A 130 -20.78 -2.30 1.05
N GLU A 131 -20.29 -2.09 -0.16
CA GLU A 131 -19.57 -3.13 -0.90
C GLU A 131 -18.08 -2.99 -0.56
N VAL A 132 -17.53 -3.96 0.19
CA VAL A 132 -16.13 -3.95 0.61
C VAL A 132 -15.33 -4.92 -0.24
N LEU A 133 -14.34 -4.43 -0.98
CA LEU A 133 -13.57 -5.22 -1.95
C LEU A 133 -12.08 -4.88 -1.87
N PRO A 134 -11.18 -5.83 -2.19
CA PRO A 134 -9.80 -5.47 -2.50
C PRO A 134 -9.75 -4.66 -3.80
N ILE A 135 -8.80 -3.72 -3.90
CA ILE A 135 -8.68 -2.81 -5.06
C ILE A 135 -8.68 -3.55 -6.42
N PRO A 136 -7.92 -4.66 -6.64
CA PRO A 136 -7.94 -5.41 -7.90
C PRO A 136 -9.35 -5.73 -8.40
N VAL A 137 -10.19 -6.27 -7.49
CA VAL A 137 -11.58 -6.66 -7.80
C VAL A 137 -12.44 -5.47 -8.16
N SER A 138 -12.20 -4.33 -7.53
CA SER A 138 -12.95 -3.12 -7.86
C SER A 138 -12.52 -2.49 -9.19
N ALA A 139 -11.22 -2.53 -9.52
CA ALA A 139 -10.67 -2.02 -10.78
C ALA A 139 -11.06 -2.86 -12.02
N GLN A 140 -11.55 -4.08 -11.84
CA GLN A 140 -12.08 -4.93 -12.92
C GLN A 140 -13.50 -4.52 -13.36
N SER A 141 -14.18 -3.69 -12.56
CA SER A 141 -15.33 -2.94 -13.08
C SER A 141 -14.81 -1.84 -14.01
N THR A 142 -15.44 -1.62 -15.17
CA THR A 142 -15.04 -0.59 -16.17
C THR A 142 -15.18 0.86 -15.68
N LYS A 143 -15.19 1.07 -14.35
CA LYS A 143 -15.33 2.34 -13.66
C LYS A 143 -13.98 2.75 -13.08
N VAL A 144 -13.70 4.04 -13.12
CA VAL A 144 -12.53 4.62 -12.47
C VAL A 144 -12.69 4.42 -10.95
N LEU A 145 -11.62 4.09 -10.24
CA LEU A 145 -11.64 4.00 -8.76
C LEU A 145 -12.12 5.29 -8.08
N SER A 146 -12.17 6.43 -8.80
CA SER A 146 -12.78 7.67 -8.35
C SER A 146 -14.29 7.60 -8.09
N ASP A 147 -14.98 6.57 -8.59
CA ASP A 147 -16.37 6.26 -8.23
C ASP A 147 -16.47 5.61 -6.84
N GLU A 148 -15.34 5.16 -6.28
CA GLU A 148 -15.26 4.61 -4.94
C GLU A 148 -15.17 5.74 -3.93
N ARG A 149 -15.78 5.51 -2.77
CA ARG A 149 -15.92 6.56 -1.79
C ARG A 149 -14.81 6.51 -0.75
N TYR A 150 -14.44 5.30 -0.34
CA TYR A 150 -13.55 5.11 0.79
C TYR A 150 -12.41 4.16 0.46
N LEU A 151 -11.23 4.50 0.97
CA LEU A 151 -10.02 3.70 0.87
C LEU A 151 -9.56 3.28 2.26
N LEU A 152 -9.36 1.99 2.44
CA LEU A 152 -8.64 1.40 3.56
C LEU A 152 -7.20 1.12 3.12
N ALA A 153 -6.25 1.75 3.80
CA ALA A 153 -4.83 1.52 3.60
C ALA A 153 -4.22 1.00 4.91
N ALA A 154 -3.36 -0.01 4.81
CA ALA A 154 -2.65 -0.54 5.96
C ALA A 154 -1.18 -0.80 5.68
N THR A 155 -0.39 -0.78 6.75
CA THR A 155 1.02 -1.15 6.71
C THR A 155 1.42 -1.84 7.99
N LEU A 156 2.43 -2.70 7.88
CA LEU A 156 3.12 -3.29 9.01
C LEU A 156 4.52 -2.67 9.13
N SER A 157 4.85 -2.10 10.29
CA SER A 157 6.13 -1.45 10.53
C SER A 157 6.94 -2.23 11.56
N PRO A 158 8.13 -2.74 11.24
CA PRO A 158 8.99 -3.32 12.27
C PRO A 158 9.38 -2.25 13.31
N LEU A 159 9.39 -2.63 14.58
CA LEU A 159 9.81 -1.81 15.73
C LEU A 159 11.13 -2.36 16.29
N GLY A 160 11.92 -1.49 16.92
CA GLY A 160 13.17 -1.90 17.61
C GLY A 160 14.35 -2.19 16.69
N GLN A 161 14.24 -1.90 15.39
CA GLN A 161 15.33 -1.96 14.42
C GLN A 161 16.47 -1.00 14.86
N GLY A 162 17.59 -1.54 15.34
CA GLY A 162 18.79 -0.76 15.69
C GLY A 162 19.16 -0.67 17.19
N GLY A 163 18.41 -1.31 18.09
CA GLY A 163 18.76 -1.39 19.52
C GLY A 163 19.28 -2.76 19.97
N ASN A 164 19.61 -2.88 21.27
CA ASN A 164 19.77 -4.17 21.96
C ASN A 164 18.44 -4.90 22.22
N ASP A 165 17.36 -4.46 21.55
CA ASP A 165 16.05 -5.08 21.66
C ASP A 165 16.08 -6.44 20.97
N THR A 166 16.07 -7.49 21.78
CA THR A 166 16.11 -8.88 21.32
C THR A 166 14.75 -9.38 20.89
N GLN A 167 13.67 -8.61 21.13
CA GLN A 167 12.32 -9.00 20.79
C GLN A 167 11.82 -8.24 19.57
N ALA A 168 11.75 -8.94 18.44
CA ALA A 168 11.10 -8.41 17.25
C ALA A 168 9.63 -8.05 17.56
N ARG A 169 9.27 -6.81 17.25
CA ARG A 169 7.93 -6.24 17.43
C ARG A 169 7.52 -5.53 16.15
N TYR A 170 6.23 -5.37 15.96
CA TYR A 170 5.67 -4.71 14.80
C TYR A 170 4.58 -3.72 15.22
N ARG A 171 4.38 -2.68 14.43
CA ARG A 171 3.25 -1.76 14.53
C ARG A 171 2.36 -1.93 13.32
N ILE A 172 1.09 -2.22 13.56
CA ILE A 172 0.04 -2.18 12.54
C ILE A 172 -0.45 -0.73 12.47
N ASN A 173 -0.48 -0.16 11.28
CA ASN A 173 -1.11 1.14 11.02
C ASN A 173 -2.21 0.97 9.98
N LEU A 174 -3.37 1.53 10.26
CA LEU A 174 -4.56 1.50 9.41
C LEU A 174 -5.12 2.91 9.30
N SER A 175 -5.58 3.27 8.10
CA SER A 175 -6.38 4.47 7.88
C SER A 175 -7.58 4.21 6.98
N LEU A 176 -8.62 5.00 7.21
CA LEU A 176 -9.79 5.11 6.34
C LEU A 176 -9.80 6.52 5.74
N THR A 177 -9.69 6.62 4.43
CA THR A 177 -9.64 7.88 3.69
C THR A 177 -10.91 8.07 2.87
N ASP A 178 -11.49 9.26 2.86
CA ASP A 178 -12.50 9.66 1.88
C ASP A 178 -11.81 10.08 0.59
N LEU A 179 -12.01 9.31 -0.49
CA LEU A 179 -11.38 9.55 -1.78
C LEU A 179 -11.88 10.84 -2.45
N ARG A 180 -13.06 11.35 -2.07
CA ARG A 180 -13.59 12.60 -2.64
C ARG A 180 -12.87 13.83 -2.08
N SER A 181 -12.69 13.85 -0.76
CA SER A 181 -12.10 14.99 -0.06
C SER A 181 -10.59 14.86 0.13
N GLY A 182 -10.05 13.64 0.03
CA GLY A 182 -8.63 13.34 0.27
C GLY A 182 -8.25 13.31 1.75
N PHE A 183 -9.21 13.43 2.67
CA PHE A 183 -8.94 13.43 4.11
C PHE A 183 -9.07 12.06 4.75
N VAL A 184 -8.21 11.81 5.74
CA VAL A 184 -8.30 10.63 6.61
C VAL A 184 -9.42 10.82 7.61
N LEU A 185 -10.42 9.95 7.56
CA LEU A 185 -11.60 9.97 8.42
C LEU A 185 -11.41 9.21 9.74
N ALA A 186 -10.54 8.20 9.73
CA ALA A 186 -10.19 7.42 10.90
C ALA A 186 -8.78 6.87 10.78
N GLN A 187 -8.09 6.75 11.92
CA GLN A 187 -6.76 6.16 12.01
C GLN A 187 -6.69 5.27 13.26
N ALA A 188 -6.13 4.07 13.10
CA ALA A 188 -5.95 3.12 14.18
C ALA A 188 -4.61 2.38 14.04
N GLY A 189 -4.13 1.84 15.16
CA GLY A 189 -2.94 1.01 15.17
C GLY A 189 -2.73 0.31 16.49
N ALA A 190 -1.96 -0.77 16.44
CA ALA A 190 -1.60 -1.58 17.59
C ALA A 190 -0.17 -2.10 17.46
N ASN A 191 0.47 -2.33 18.59
CA ASN A 191 1.76 -2.97 18.63
C ASN A 191 1.58 -4.48 18.80
N ALA A 192 2.28 -5.26 17.99
CA ALA A 192 2.29 -6.70 17.97
C ALA A 192 3.67 -7.23 18.38
N THR A 193 3.71 -8.37 19.07
CA THR A 193 4.90 -9.19 19.15
C THR A 193 5.12 -9.88 17.80
N ALA A 194 6.32 -10.40 17.55
CA ALA A 194 6.59 -11.23 16.37
C ALA A 194 5.95 -12.63 16.46
N THR A 195 5.29 -12.98 17.57
CA THR A 195 4.66 -14.30 17.73
C THR A 195 3.52 -14.46 16.72
N GLY A 196 3.64 -15.44 15.83
CA GLY A 196 2.67 -15.69 14.76
C GLY A 196 2.81 -14.75 13.56
N MET A 197 3.83 -13.89 13.53
CA MET A 197 4.12 -13.01 12.39
C MET A 197 5.08 -13.70 11.42
N ASP A 198 4.67 -13.82 10.16
CA ASP A 198 5.51 -14.34 9.07
C ASP A 198 5.93 -13.20 8.13
N ALA A 199 7.19 -12.78 8.26
CA ALA A 199 7.78 -11.70 7.46
C ALA A 199 8.33 -12.18 6.10
N THR A 200 8.06 -13.43 5.69
CA THR A 200 8.52 -13.96 4.40
C THR A 200 7.87 -13.17 3.25
N PRO A 201 8.66 -12.55 2.34
CA PRO A 201 8.11 -11.86 1.18
C PRO A 201 7.32 -12.81 0.27
N THR A 202 6.36 -12.30 -0.48
CA THR A 202 5.62 -13.16 -1.45
C THR A 202 6.51 -13.50 -2.66
N ALA A 203 6.12 -14.49 -3.48
CA ALA A 203 6.97 -14.99 -4.57
C ALA A 203 7.43 -13.87 -5.54
N PHE A 204 6.51 -12.99 -5.95
CA PHE A 204 6.81 -11.80 -6.73
C PHE A 204 7.93 -10.95 -6.11
N PHE A 205 7.87 -10.69 -4.80
CA PHE A 205 8.86 -9.86 -4.11
C PHE A 205 10.17 -10.60 -3.82
N GLN A 206 10.13 -11.93 -3.66
CA GLN A 206 11.34 -12.75 -3.57
C GLN A 206 12.12 -12.71 -4.88
N ASP A 207 11.43 -12.97 -5.99
CA ASP A 207 12.02 -13.04 -7.34
C ASP A 207 12.40 -11.68 -7.91
N SER A 208 11.75 -10.61 -7.44
CA SER A 208 11.98 -9.24 -7.92
C SER A 208 13.47 -8.85 -7.85
N PRO A 209 14.05 -8.34 -8.97
CA PRO A 209 15.47 -8.03 -9.05
C PRO A 209 15.85 -6.83 -8.18
N SER A 210 14.94 -5.86 -8.06
CA SER A 210 15.15 -4.59 -7.39
C SER A 210 14.18 -4.38 -6.23
N LEU A 211 14.60 -3.61 -5.23
CA LEU A 211 13.72 -3.11 -4.19
C LEU A 211 12.90 -1.94 -4.75
N ALA A 212 11.57 -2.09 -4.76
CA ALA A 212 10.67 -1.07 -5.28
C ALA A 212 9.97 -0.31 -4.15
N ARG A 213 10.74 0.50 -3.42
CA ARG A 213 10.24 1.46 -2.40
C ARG A 213 10.27 2.87 -2.98
N ASP A 214 9.32 3.16 -3.86
CA ASP A 214 9.21 4.44 -4.56
C ASP A 214 8.36 5.48 -3.80
N ARG A 215 8.18 6.68 -4.38
CA ARG A 215 7.40 7.77 -3.78
C ARG A 215 5.93 7.40 -3.54
N ILE A 216 5.37 6.48 -4.33
CA ILE A 216 3.98 6.02 -4.21
C ILE A 216 3.86 5.09 -3.00
N VAL A 217 4.77 4.12 -2.86
CA VAL A 217 4.86 3.26 -1.66
C VAL A 217 5.01 4.11 -0.40
N GLU A 218 5.89 5.11 -0.45
CA GLU A 218 6.06 6.09 0.62
C GLU A 218 4.77 6.88 0.93
N GLY A 219 3.99 7.21 -0.10
CA GLY A 219 2.69 7.87 0.05
C GLY A 219 1.65 6.98 0.71
N GLN A 220 1.61 5.69 0.37
CA GLN A 220 0.76 4.70 1.03
C GLN A 220 1.12 4.58 2.52
N ILE A 221 2.42 4.48 2.84
CA ILE A 221 2.93 4.41 4.22
C ILE A 221 2.55 5.67 5.01
N ARG A 222 2.75 6.86 4.45
CA ARG A 222 2.31 8.11 5.11
C ARG A 222 0.80 8.13 5.32
N THR A 223 0.03 7.69 4.33
CA THR A 223 -1.43 7.70 4.39
C THR A 223 -1.96 6.73 5.45
N SER A 224 -1.37 5.55 5.63
CA SER A 224 -1.78 4.59 6.69
C SER A 224 -1.50 5.11 8.11
N GLN A 225 -0.53 6.04 8.25
CA GLN A 225 -0.09 6.62 9.50
C GLN A 225 -0.68 8.02 9.79
N ALA A 226 -1.28 8.65 8.78
CA ALA A 226 -1.84 9.99 8.88
C ALA A 226 -3.01 10.04 9.86
N LYS A 227 -2.98 11.02 10.78
CA LYS A 227 -4.01 11.17 11.82
C LYS A 227 -5.37 11.50 11.21
N THR A 228 -6.44 11.17 11.92
CA THR A 228 -7.79 11.63 11.58
C THR A 228 -7.82 13.16 11.38
N GLY A 229 -8.41 13.60 10.26
CA GLY A 229 -8.48 15.00 9.84
C GLY A 229 -7.27 15.49 9.02
N ALA A 230 -6.21 14.69 8.89
CA ALA A 230 -5.08 15.03 8.01
C ALA A 230 -5.38 14.64 6.55
N GLU A 231 -4.68 15.27 5.61
CA GLU A 231 -4.71 14.89 4.20
C GLU A 231 -3.95 13.58 3.97
N ALA A 232 -4.51 12.71 3.13
CA ALA A 232 -3.80 11.58 2.57
C ALA A 232 -2.80 12.03 1.50
N ASP A 233 -1.81 11.20 1.19
CA ASP A 233 -0.79 11.56 0.22
C ASP A 233 -1.39 11.62 -1.20
N PRO A 234 -1.34 12.77 -1.89
CA PRO A 234 -2.03 12.94 -3.17
C PRO A 234 -1.39 12.15 -4.31
N ILE A 235 -0.09 11.87 -4.22
CA ILE A 235 0.62 11.04 -5.22
C ILE A 235 0.14 9.60 -5.09
N TYR A 236 -0.02 9.11 -3.87
CA TYR A 236 -0.61 7.79 -3.63
C TYR A 236 -2.06 7.72 -4.13
N LEU A 237 -2.93 8.67 -3.76
CA LEU A 237 -4.34 8.64 -4.18
C LEU A 237 -4.50 8.70 -5.70
N SER A 238 -3.72 9.52 -6.40
CA SER A 238 -3.77 9.61 -7.86
C SER A 238 -3.23 8.34 -8.56
N SER A 239 -2.43 7.52 -7.87
CA SER A 239 -1.84 6.28 -8.41
C SER A 239 -2.71 5.03 -8.24
N LEU A 240 -3.84 5.11 -7.52
CA LEU A 240 -4.62 3.93 -7.11
C LEU A 240 -5.02 3.03 -8.27
N THR A 241 -5.31 3.60 -9.45
CA THR A 241 -5.66 2.81 -10.64
C THR A 241 -4.50 1.93 -11.09
N VAL A 242 -3.27 2.44 -11.04
CA VAL A 242 -2.08 1.65 -11.35
C VAL A 242 -1.76 0.69 -10.20
N SER A 243 -1.94 1.10 -8.94
CA SER A 243 -1.81 0.21 -7.77
C SER A 243 -2.72 -1.00 -7.87
N ALA A 244 -3.93 -0.84 -8.44
CA ALA A 244 -4.84 -1.94 -8.70
C ALA A 244 -4.28 -2.98 -9.67
N LEU A 245 -3.73 -2.49 -10.79
CA LEU A 245 -3.10 -3.35 -11.79
C LEU A 245 -1.85 -4.02 -11.22
N ILE A 246 -1.03 -3.30 -10.45
CA ILE A 246 0.13 -3.88 -9.77
C ILE A 246 -0.32 -4.99 -8.82
N SER A 247 -1.31 -4.75 -7.96
CA SER A 247 -1.82 -5.71 -6.99
C SER A 247 -2.41 -6.96 -7.67
N GLU A 248 -3.11 -6.79 -8.80
CA GLU A 248 -3.61 -7.92 -9.60
C GLU A 248 -2.47 -8.69 -10.28
N GLY A 249 -1.49 -7.98 -10.87
CA GLY A 249 -0.31 -8.59 -11.48
C GLY A 249 0.50 -9.42 -10.49
N VAL A 250 0.68 -8.92 -9.26
CA VAL A 250 1.33 -9.64 -8.15
C VAL A 250 0.53 -10.89 -7.79
N ARG A 251 -0.80 -10.78 -7.65
CA ARG A 251 -1.68 -11.92 -7.33
C ARG A 251 -1.59 -13.01 -8.39
N LEU A 252 -1.63 -12.63 -9.67
CA LEU A 252 -1.53 -13.54 -10.81
C LEU A 252 -0.15 -14.21 -10.89
N TYR A 253 0.92 -13.43 -10.69
CA TYR A 253 2.30 -13.95 -10.68
C TYR A 253 2.47 -15.00 -9.57
N ASP A 254 2.04 -14.68 -8.35
CA ASP A 254 2.14 -15.60 -7.21
C ASP A 254 1.28 -16.85 -7.37
N ALA A 255 0.23 -16.79 -8.20
CA ALA A 255 -0.60 -17.93 -8.59
C ALA A 255 -0.03 -18.73 -9.77
N GLY A 256 1.13 -18.34 -10.32
CA GLY A 256 1.75 -18.98 -11.49
C GLY A 256 1.06 -18.66 -12.82
N GLN A 257 0.14 -17.69 -12.85
CA GLN A 257 -0.59 -17.25 -14.04
C GLN A 257 0.22 -16.15 -14.76
N PHE A 258 1.37 -16.54 -15.32
CA PHE A 258 2.37 -15.59 -15.82
C PHE A 258 1.91 -14.84 -17.07
N GLU A 259 1.16 -15.47 -17.97
CA GLU A 259 0.56 -14.80 -19.14
C GLU A 259 -0.45 -13.74 -18.74
N GLU A 260 -1.35 -14.05 -17.81
CA GLU A 260 -2.32 -13.09 -17.27
C GLU A 260 -1.59 -11.95 -16.53
N SER A 261 -0.60 -12.28 -15.70
CA SER A 261 0.21 -11.29 -14.98
C SER A 261 0.89 -10.33 -15.95
N LEU A 262 1.49 -10.86 -17.03
CA LEU A 262 2.12 -10.07 -18.08
C LEU A 262 1.12 -9.09 -18.71
N ARG A 263 -0.08 -9.57 -19.11
CA ARG A 263 -1.12 -8.70 -19.71
C ARG A 263 -1.52 -7.54 -18.80
N VAL A 264 -1.62 -7.79 -17.49
CA VAL A 264 -1.96 -6.76 -16.51
C VAL A 264 -0.84 -5.71 -16.40
N TYR A 265 0.43 -6.14 -16.38
CA TYR A 265 1.55 -5.20 -16.36
C TYR A 265 1.73 -4.43 -17.68
N GLU A 266 1.43 -5.04 -18.83
CA GLU A 266 1.38 -4.37 -20.13
C GLU A 266 0.27 -3.29 -20.15
N ALA A 267 -0.91 -3.60 -19.60
CA ALA A 267 -1.98 -2.63 -19.43
C ALA A 267 -1.57 -1.49 -18.48
N ALA A 268 -0.84 -1.80 -17.40
CA ALA A 268 -0.33 -0.80 -16.47
C ALA A 268 0.66 0.15 -17.15
N VAL A 269 1.70 -0.38 -17.81
CA VAL A 269 2.76 0.46 -18.42
C VAL A 269 2.26 1.30 -19.60
N ALA A 270 1.18 0.89 -20.26
CA ALA A 270 0.54 1.65 -21.33
C ALA A 270 -0.11 2.96 -20.85
N ARG A 271 -0.35 3.09 -19.53
CA ARG A 271 -0.88 4.32 -18.94
C ARG A 271 0.21 5.36 -18.73
N SER A 272 -0.15 6.64 -18.80
CA SER A 272 0.79 7.75 -18.56
C SER A 272 1.36 7.77 -17.14
N ASP A 273 0.59 7.32 -16.15
CA ASP A 273 0.94 7.18 -14.73
C ASP A 273 1.54 5.79 -14.39
N GLY A 274 1.69 4.93 -15.40
CA GLY A 274 2.05 3.51 -15.24
C GLY A 274 3.54 3.20 -15.22
N LYS A 275 4.41 4.19 -15.50
CA LYS A 275 5.87 4.03 -15.55
C LYS A 275 6.47 3.98 -14.14
N GLN A 276 6.19 2.91 -13.42
CA GLN A 276 6.60 2.68 -12.04
C GLN A 276 7.54 1.48 -11.94
N LEU A 277 8.44 1.49 -10.94
CA LEU A 277 9.44 0.43 -10.78
C LEU A 277 8.80 -0.95 -10.56
N ARG A 278 7.70 -1.00 -9.78
CA ARG A 278 6.93 -2.24 -9.56
C ARG A 278 6.30 -2.80 -10.85
N VAL A 279 5.90 -1.94 -11.78
CA VAL A 279 5.35 -2.36 -13.08
C VAL A 279 6.45 -2.98 -13.94
N PHE A 280 7.61 -2.34 -14.02
CA PHE A 280 8.75 -2.89 -14.77
C PHE A 280 9.31 -4.18 -14.14
N ASN A 281 9.30 -4.30 -12.80
CA ASN A 281 9.60 -5.56 -12.13
C ASN A 281 8.63 -6.66 -12.58
N GLY A 282 7.33 -6.37 -12.64
CA GLY A 282 6.33 -7.33 -13.11
C GLY A 282 6.49 -7.74 -14.57
N LEU A 283 6.78 -6.79 -15.46
CA LEU A 283 7.11 -7.09 -16.86
C LEU A 283 8.36 -7.98 -16.96
N TYR A 284 9.42 -7.65 -16.23
CA TYR A 284 10.65 -8.45 -16.19
C TYR A 284 10.36 -9.87 -15.73
N LEU A 285 9.74 -10.02 -14.56
CA LEU A 285 9.48 -11.33 -13.95
C LEU A 285 8.57 -12.19 -14.82
N SER A 286 7.47 -11.64 -15.30
CA SER A 286 6.52 -12.39 -16.13
C SER A 286 7.17 -12.83 -17.45
N ASN A 287 7.93 -11.95 -18.11
CA ASN A 287 8.66 -12.33 -19.32
C ASN A 287 9.75 -13.38 -19.06
N LYS A 288 10.44 -13.32 -17.91
CA LYS A 288 11.42 -14.35 -17.52
C LYS A 288 10.76 -15.71 -17.34
N GLN A 289 9.65 -15.79 -16.63
CA GLN A 289 8.92 -17.06 -16.41
C GLN A 289 8.39 -17.65 -17.73
N LEU A 290 8.04 -16.78 -18.68
CA LEU A 290 7.59 -17.16 -20.02
C LEU A 290 8.73 -17.41 -21.02
N ASN A 291 9.99 -17.40 -20.57
CA ASN A 291 11.19 -17.55 -21.40
C ASN A 291 11.33 -16.50 -22.53
N ARG A 292 10.68 -15.33 -22.40
CA ARG A 292 10.76 -14.20 -23.32
C ARG A 292 11.95 -13.31 -22.98
N ASN A 293 13.16 -13.83 -23.19
CA ASN A 293 14.39 -13.22 -22.69
C ASN A 293 14.66 -11.80 -23.19
N GLU A 294 14.37 -11.49 -24.46
CA GLU A 294 14.57 -10.15 -25.02
C GLU A 294 13.63 -9.12 -24.38
N ALA A 295 12.35 -9.46 -24.22
CA ALA A 295 11.38 -8.61 -23.55
C ALA A 295 11.70 -8.42 -22.05
N ALA A 296 12.19 -9.47 -21.39
CA ALA A 296 12.68 -9.37 -20.02
C ALA A 296 13.89 -8.43 -19.91
N GLU A 297 14.87 -8.56 -20.81
CA GLU A 297 16.03 -7.67 -20.86
C GLU A 297 15.62 -6.21 -21.08
N HIS A 298 14.70 -5.96 -22.01
CA HIS A 298 14.16 -4.63 -22.24
C HIS A 298 13.48 -4.05 -20.98
N ALA A 299 12.63 -4.84 -20.32
CA ALA A 299 12.01 -4.43 -19.06
C ALA A 299 13.04 -4.15 -17.97
N PHE A 300 14.11 -4.96 -17.89
CA PHE A 300 15.21 -4.72 -16.95
C PHE A 300 15.98 -3.42 -17.25
N GLY A 301 16.18 -3.09 -18.52
CA GLY A 301 16.73 -1.78 -18.91
C GLY A 301 15.88 -0.62 -18.39
N GLN A 302 14.54 -0.73 -18.45
CA GLN A 302 13.64 0.28 -17.90
C GLN A 302 13.73 0.38 -16.36
N ILE A 303 13.92 -0.74 -15.65
CA ILE A 303 14.18 -0.75 -14.20
C ILE A 303 15.44 0.06 -13.88
N VAL A 304 16.53 -0.19 -14.61
CA VAL A 304 17.80 0.52 -14.41
C VAL A 304 17.67 2.01 -14.72
N ALA A 305 17.13 2.36 -15.89
CA ALA A 305 16.97 3.74 -16.30
C ALA A 305 16.10 4.55 -15.31
N LEU A 306 14.97 3.98 -14.87
CA LEU A 306 14.11 4.62 -13.88
C LEU A 306 14.80 4.75 -12.53
N GLY A 307 15.48 3.69 -12.06
CA GLY A 307 16.19 3.71 -10.78
C GLY A 307 17.34 4.72 -10.74
N LEU A 308 18.08 4.89 -11.84
CA LEU A 308 19.09 5.95 -11.98
C LEU A 308 18.46 7.34 -11.91
N SER A 309 17.37 7.57 -12.66
CA SER A 309 16.70 8.89 -12.69
C SER A 309 16.08 9.31 -11.35
N THR A 310 15.75 8.34 -10.49
CA THR A 310 15.07 8.56 -9.20
C THR A 310 15.99 8.31 -8.00
N ASN A 311 17.26 8.00 -8.23
CA ASN A 311 18.23 7.63 -7.19
C ASN A 311 17.70 6.51 -6.25
N SER A 312 17.04 5.50 -6.82
CA SER A 312 16.37 4.41 -6.09
C SER A 312 16.79 3.01 -6.53
N LEU A 313 18.00 2.89 -7.10
CA LEU A 313 18.46 1.65 -7.72
C LEU A 313 19.14 0.72 -6.72
N ALA A 314 18.41 -0.27 -6.19
CA ALA A 314 18.95 -1.29 -5.31
C ALA A 314 18.66 -2.69 -5.87
N PHE A 315 19.70 -3.47 -6.16
CA PHE A 315 19.60 -4.82 -6.72
C PHE A 315 20.05 -5.90 -5.74
N LYS A 316 19.38 -7.05 -5.79
CA LYS A 316 19.79 -8.23 -5.02
C LYS A 316 20.86 -9.00 -5.78
N PHE A 317 22.13 -8.74 -5.46
CA PHE A 317 23.24 -9.59 -5.87
C PHE A 317 23.68 -10.43 -4.68
N LEU A 318 23.30 -11.70 -4.67
CA LEU A 318 23.63 -12.61 -3.57
C LEU A 318 25.00 -13.25 -3.78
N PHE A 319 25.88 -13.03 -2.79
CA PHE A 319 27.23 -13.59 -2.74
C PHE A 319 27.29 -14.85 -1.86
N LYS A 320 28.28 -15.70 -2.10
CA LYS A 320 28.61 -16.81 -1.21
C LYS A 320 29.07 -16.25 0.16
N PRO A 321 28.78 -16.94 1.27
CA PRO A 321 29.25 -16.53 2.59
C PRO A 321 30.76 -16.24 2.60
N ALA A 322 31.14 -15.12 3.21
CA ALA A 322 32.53 -14.67 3.34
C ALA A 322 33.33 -14.62 2.01
N SER A 323 32.67 -14.45 0.87
CA SER A 323 33.30 -14.45 -0.46
C SER A 323 32.73 -13.33 -1.34
N THR A 324 33.47 -12.96 -2.39
CA THR A 324 33.04 -12.05 -3.46
C THR A 324 32.49 -12.77 -4.69
N ASP A 325 32.43 -14.09 -4.65
CA ASP A 325 31.77 -14.90 -5.67
C ASP A 325 30.24 -14.84 -5.49
N PHE A 326 29.51 -14.77 -6.60
CA PHE A 326 28.07 -14.97 -6.58
C PHE A 326 27.71 -16.40 -6.15
N LEU A 327 26.51 -16.58 -5.60
CA LEU A 327 25.94 -17.90 -5.35
C LEU A 327 25.92 -18.72 -6.65
N ALA A 328 26.20 -20.01 -6.55
CA ALA A 328 26.26 -20.89 -7.73
C ALA A 328 24.87 -21.35 -8.23
N ASP A 329 23.80 -21.07 -7.48
CA ASP A 329 22.44 -21.46 -7.85
C ASP A 329 21.99 -20.71 -9.12
N PRO A 330 21.75 -21.41 -10.24
CA PRO A 330 21.31 -20.77 -11.48
C PRO A 330 19.95 -20.08 -11.37
N LYS A 331 19.08 -20.48 -10.43
CA LYS A 331 17.81 -19.81 -10.18
C LYS A 331 18.00 -18.40 -9.62
N ILE A 332 19.08 -18.20 -8.87
CA ILE A 332 19.43 -16.93 -8.25
C ILE A 332 20.33 -16.12 -9.18
N SER A 333 21.48 -16.69 -9.56
CA SER A 333 22.55 -15.95 -10.24
C SER A 333 22.51 -16.05 -11.76
N GLY A 334 21.67 -16.91 -12.33
CA GLY A 334 21.53 -17.06 -13.79
C GLY A 334 21.26 -15.75 -14.54
N PRO A 335 20.43 -14.82 -14.01
CA PRO A 335 20.20 -13.52 -14.65
C PRO A 335 21.36 -12.52 -14.54
N TYR A 336 22.33 -12.72 -13.64
CA TYR A 336 23.29 -11.67 -13.26
C TYR A 336 24.20 -11.22 -14.40
N GLU A 337 24.56 -12.10 -15.33
CA GLU A 337 25.36 -11.71 -16.50
C GLU A 337 24.60 -10.68 -17.36
N MET A 338 23.33 -10.94 -17.65
CA MET A 338 22.47 -10.01 -18.37
C MET A 338 22.29 -8.72 -17.56
N TRP A 339 22.03 -8.82 -16.25
CA TRP A 339 21.85 -7.64 -15.40
C TRP A 339 23.07 -6.74 -15.38
N LEU A 340 24.28 -7.31 -15.22
CA LEU A 340 25.53 -6.56 -15.22
C LEU A 340 25.77 -5.86 -16.56
N ARG A 341 25.50 -6.54 -17.68
CA ARG A 341 25.65 -5.95 -19.02
C ARG A 341 24.69 -4.79 -19.25
N VAL A 342 23.40 -4.97 -18.92
CA VAL A 342 22.40 -3.91 -19.08
C VAL A 342 22.70 -2.75 -18.13
N LEU A 343 23.01 -3.04 -16.87
CA LEU A 343 23.37 -2.02 -15.89
C LEU A 343 24.57 -1.20 -16.35
N ALA A 344 25.64 -1.84 -16.83
CA ALA A 344 26.81 -1.16 -17.35
C ALA A 344 26.46 -0.28 -18.56
N LYS A 345 25.65 -0.80 -19.50
CA LYS A 345 25.20 -0.07 -20.68
C LYS A 345 24.39 1.18 -20.30
N GLU A 346 23.40 1.05 -19.42
CA GLU A 346 22.53 2.16 -19.02
C GLU A 346 23.29 3.22 -18.20
N ILE A 347 24.19 2.82 -17.29
CA ILE A 347 25.04 3.79 -16.58
C ILE A 347 25.97 4.51 -17.56
N ALA A 348 26.58 3.78 -18.50
CA ALA A 348 27.51 4.37 -19.48
C ALA A 348 26.80 5.36 -20.39
N GLY A 349 25.57 5.05 -20.81
CA GLY A 349 24.70 5.92 -21.60
C GLY A 349 24.13 7.09 -20.81
N SER A 350 24.04 6.99 -19.47
CA SER A 350 23.75 8.13 -18.61
C SER A 350 24.98 9.05 -18.48
N SER A 351 24.79 10.32 -18.13
CA SER A 351 25.90 11.23 -17.76
C SER A 351 26.24 11.19 -16.26
N HIS A 352 25.67 10.24 -15.52
CA HIS A 352 25.80 10.16 -14.07
C HIS A 352 27.08 9.46 -13.62
N CYS A 353 27.65 9.91 -12.50
CA CYS A 353 28.58 9.10 -11.73
C CYS A 353 27.80 8.34 -10.66
N VAL A 354 28.29 7.17 -10.25
CA VAL A 354 27.54 6.25 -9.39
C VAL A 354 28.40 5.80 -8.20
N THR A 355 27.82 5.86 -7.00
CA THR A 355 28.34 5.17 -5.82
C THR A 355 27.72 3.79 -5.76
N ILE A 356 28.56 2.76 -5.67
CA ILE A 356 28.16 1.36 -5.50
C ILE A 356 28.28 1.04 -4.01
N LEU A 357 27.15 0.84 -3.34
CA LEU A 357 27.11 0.50 -1.93
C LEU A 357 26.91 -1.01 -1.79
N GLY A 358 27.87 -1.68 -1.14
CA GLY A 358 27.69 -3.05 -0.70
C GLY A 358 27.05 -3.06 0.69
N HIS A 359 26.14 -4.00 0.91
CA HIS A 359 25.50 -4.24 2.21
C HIS A 359 25.74 -5.68 2.66
N SER A 360 25.68 -5.93 3.96
CA SER A 360 25.75 -7.25 4.57
C SER A 360 24.68 -7.42 5.63
N SER A 361 24.33 -8.66 5.95
CA SER A 361 23.48 -8.92 7.12
C SER A 361 24.16 -8.51 8.43
N LYS A 362 23.39 -8.54 9.52
CA LYS A 362 23.87 -8.23 10.88
C LYS A 362 24.73 -9.36 11.47
N THR A 363 24.91 -10.46 10.76
CA THR A 363 25.66 -11.63 11.24
C THR A 363 27.16 -11.34 11.30
N GLY A 364 27.79 -11.60 12.44
CA GLY A 364 29.24 -11.38 12.63
C GLY A 364 29.61 -9.98 13.12
N SER A 365 30.91 -9.66 13.12
CA SER A 365 31.40 -8.38 13.64
C SER A 365 31.27 -7.25 12.60
N GLU A 366 31.09 -6.02 13.08
CA GLU A 366 31.00 -4.82 12.24
C GLU A 366 32.20 -4.69 11.29
N GLN A 367 33.41 -4.83 11.82
CA GLN A 367 34.65 -4.71 11.04
C GLN A 367 34.75 -5.73 9.89
N VAL A 368 34.25 -6.96 10.11
CA VAL A 368 34.23 -8.00 9.05
C VAL A 368 33.20 -7.63 7.99
N ASN A 369 32.01 -7.19 8.42
CA ASN A 369 30.92 -6.81 7.54
C ASN A 369 31.24 -5.56 6.69
N GLU A 370 31.92 -4.56 7.24
CA GLU A 370 32.40 -3.40 6.49
C GLU A 370 33.39 -3.79 5.39
N ARG A 371 34.37 -4.64 5.72
CA ARG A 371 35.36 -5.12 4.74
C ARG A 371 34.71 -5.97 3.65
N LEU A 372 33.82 -6.89 4.03
CA LEU A 372 33.14 -7.78 3.09
C LEU A 372 32.25 -7.00 2.13
N SER A 373 31.43 -6.09 2.65
CA SER A 373 30.55 -5.26 1.84
C SER A 373 31.33 -4.32 0.89
N LEU A 374 32.46 -3.75 1.33
CA LEU A 374 33.35 -2.99 0.44
C LEU A 374 33.93 -3.87 -0.68
N ALA A 375 34.31 -5.11 -0.36
CA ALA A 375 34.83 -6.07 -1.34
C ALA A 375 33.77 -6.47 -2.39
N HIS A 376 32.50 -6.60 -1.98
CA HIS A 376 31.37 -6.79 -2.89
C HIS A 376 31.21 -5.59 -3.82
N ALA A 377 31.16 -4.36 -3.28
CA ALA A 377 31.06 -3.14 -4.08
C ALA A 377 32.20 -3.00 -5.08
N THR A 378 33.43 -3.25 -4.65
CA THR A 378 34.64 -3.22 -5.51
C THR A 378 34.59 -4.28 -6.59
N THR A 379 34.04 -5.45 -6.29
CA THR A 379 33.87 -6.52 -7.27
C THR A 379 32.82 -6.16 -8.32
N MET A 380 31.72 -5.53 -7.90
CA MET A 380 30.70 -5.02 -8.81
C MET A 380 31.25 -3.91 -9.71
N GLN A 381 32.03 -2.98 -9.16
CA GLN A 381 32.74 -1.97 -9.95
C GLN A 381 33.55 -2.60 -11.08
N ARG A 382 34.44 -3.54 -10.76
CA ARG A 382 35.31 -4.20 -11.76
C ARG A 382 34.51 -4.91 -12.84
N LYS A 383 33.43 -5.61 -12.47
CA LYS A 383 32.54 -6.28 -13.43
C LYS A 383 31.84 -5.29 -14.37
N LEU A 384 31.38 -4.16 -13.85
CA LEU A 384 30.75 -3.11 -14.66
C LEU A 384 31.75 -2.42 -15.59
N GLU A 385 32.95 -2.09 -15.12
CA GLU A 385 34.02 -1.50 -15.94
C GLU A 385 34.51 -2.47 -17.02
N THR A 386 34.53 -3.77 -16.74
CA THR A 386 34.83 -4.81 -17.75
C THR A 386 33.74 -4.85 -18.83
N ALA A 387 32.47 -4.75 -18.44
CA ALA A 387 31.34 -4.76 -19.38
C ALA A 387 31.22 -3.44 -20.18
N ALA A 388 31.60 -2.30 -19.59
CA ALA A 388 31.62 -1.00 -20.24
C ALA A 388 32.84 -0.18 -19.78
N PRO A 389 33.96 -0.21 -20.52
CA PRO A 389 35.19 0.52 -20.16
C PRO A 389 35.02 2.03 -19.98
N ALA A 390 34.00 2.63 -20.61
CA ALA A 390 33.64 4.04 -20.44
C ALA A 390 33.22 4.42 -19.00
N LEU A 391 33.04 3.43 -18.11
CA LEU A 391 32.71 3.64 -16.70
C LEU A 391 33.93 3.86 -15.81
N THR A 392 35.15 3.63 -16.30
CA THR A 392 36.37 3.83 -15.51
C THR A 392 36.43 5.26 -14.96
N GLY A 393 36.59 5.37 -13.63
CA GLY A 393 36.61 6.67 -12.92
C GLY A 393 35.24 7.25 -12.58
N ARG A 394 34.14 6.70 -13.12
CA ARG A 394 32.76 7.15 -12.85
C ARG A 394 32.09 6.39 -11.72
N LEU A 395 32.64 5.25 -11.32
CA LEU A 395 32.12 4.39 -10.26
C LEU A 395 32.94 4.55 -8.97
N GLN A 396 32.27 4.60 -7.83
CA GLN A 396 32.91 4.66 -6.52
C GLN A 396 32.35 3.56 -5.60
N PRO A 397 33.14 2.57 -5.18
CA PRO A 397 32.68 1.53 -4.26
C PRO A 397 32.69 2.04 -2.80
N LEU A 398 31.68 1.66 -2.02
CA LEU A 398 31.57 1.92 -0.60
C LEU A 398 31.00 0.69 0.13
N GLY A 399 31.58 0.32 1.28
CA GLY A 399 31.06 -0.74 2.14
C GLY A 399 30.22 -0.19 3.27
N MET A 400 28.95 -0.58 3.35
CA MET A 400 28.01 -0.13 4.38
C MET A 400 27.91 -1.10 5.56
N GLY A 401 28.46 -2.30 5.45
CA GLY A 401 28.22 -3.38 6.39
C GLY A 401 26.72 -3.56 6.63
N PHE A 402 26.32 -3.65 7.90
CA PHE A 402 24.92 -3.71 8.32
C PHE A 402 24.31 -2.36 8.74
N ARG A 403 25.01 -1.24 8.53
CA ARG A 403 24.55 0.09 9.02
C ARG A 403 23.23 0.54 8.43
N GLU A 404 22.95 0.11 7.21
CA GLU A 404 21.72 0.42 6.47
C GLU A 404 20.91 -0.85 6.18
N ASN A 405 20.87 -1.77 7.14
CA ASN A 405 19.98 -2.94 7.06
C ASN A 405 18.52 -2.50 7.06
N LEU A 406 17.75 -3.15 6.22
CA LEU A 406 16.31 -2.96 6.09
C LEU A 406 15.56 -3.92 7.01
N ILE A 407 16.08 -5.12 7.24
CA ILE A 407 15.37 -6.15 8.00
C ILE A 407 16.09 -6.47 9.32
N GLY A 408 17.41 -6.54 9.30
CA GLY A 408 18.26 -6.49 10.49
C GLY A 408 18.18 -7.72 11.40
N THR A 409 17.58 -8.84 10.97
CA THR A 409 17.40 -10.00 11.85
C THR A 409 18.67 -10.84 12.02
N GLY A 410 19.56 -10.86 11.01
CA GLY A 410 20.80 -11.65 11.07
C GLY A 410 20.56 -13.16 11.02
N THR A 411 19.44 -13.58 10.43
CA THR A 411 19.07 -14.98 10.22
C THR A 411 19.68 -15.56 8.94
N ASP A 412 20.14 -14.69 8.04
CA ASP A 412 20.78 -15.03 6.76
C ASP A 412 19.93 -15.88 5.80
N ASP A 413 18.62 -15.95 6.03
CA ASP A 413 17.68 -16.62 5.13
C ASP A 413 17.10 -15.66 4.07
N LEU A 414 16.01 -16.08 3.43
CA LEU A 414 15.32 -15.31 2.39
C LEU A 414 14.69 -14.02 2.90
N ARG A 415 14.34 -13.95 4.20
CA ARG A 415 13.83 -12.72 4.81
C ARG A 415 14.92 -11.68 4.75
N ASP A 416 16.14 -11.99 5.16
CA ASP A 416 17.28 -11.05 5.15
C ASP A 416 17.94 -10.85 3.78
N ALA A 417 17.38 -11.37 2.69
CA ALA A 417 18.00 -11.26 1.36
C ALA A 417 18.20 -9.79 0.92
N LEU A 418 17.34 -8.87 1.37
CA LEU A 418 17.47 -7.43 1.10
C LEU A 418 18.61 -6.75 1.87
N ASP A 419 19.09 -7.33 2.96
CA ASP A 419 20.26 -6.81 3.71
C ASP A 419 21.58 -7.20 3.03
N ARG A 420 21.56 -8.21 2.15
CA ARG A 420 22.71 -8.67 1.37
C ARG A 420 22.63 -8.18 -0.07
N ARG A 421 22.33 -6.89 -0.25
CA ARG A 421 22.10 -6.25 -1.55
C ARG A 421 23.29 -5.40 -2.00
N VAL A 422 23.26 -4.99 -3.26
CA VAL A 422 24.12 -3.92 -3.79
C VAL A 422 23.24 -2.79 -4.28
N GLU A 423 23.52 -1.59 -3.80
CA GLU A 423 22.80 -0.37 -4.14
C GLU A 423 23.65 0.55 -5.00
N PHE A 424 23.01 1.28 -5.91
CA PHE A 424 23.64 2.18 -6.87
C PHE A 424 23.01 3.56 -6.69
N ARG A 425 23.77 4.48 -6.09
CA ARG A 425 23.33 5.86 -5.87
C ARG A 425 23.99 6.80 -6.88
N VAL A 426 23.20 7.62 -7.54
CA VAL A 426 23.72 8.68 -8.40
C VAL A 426 24.44 9.72 -7.55
N ARG A 427 25.60 10.16 -8.03
CA ARG A 427 26.42 11.22 -7.46
C ARG A 427 26.90 12.18 -8.54
N SER A 428 27.33 13.36 -8.12
CA SER A 428 28.08 14.26 -8.99
C SER A 428 29.36 13.60 -9.47
N CYS A 429 29.69 13.82 -10.75
CA CYS A 429 31.01 13.51 -11.26
C CYS A 429 32.02 14.51 -10.71
N SER A 430 33.14 13.98 -10.24
CA SER A 430 34.23 14.70 -9.59
C SER A 430 35.43 14.79 -10.52
#